data_AF-A0A2E5PFI5-F1
#
_entry.id   AF-A0A2E5PFI5-F1
#
_cell.length_a   1.000
_cell.length_b   1.000
_cell.length_c   1.000
_cell.angle_alpha   90.00
_cell.angle_beta   90.00
_cell.angle_gamma   90.00
#
_symmetry.space_group_name_H-M   'P 1'
#
loop_
_entity.id
_entity.type
_entity.pdbx_description
1 polymer ?
#
loop_
_entity_poly.entity_id
_entity_poly.type
_entity_poly.pdbx_seq_one_letter_code
_entity_poly.pdbx_strand_id
1 'polypeptide(L)'
;MPKKPSVDKKINVRFSHLGLVVSDIEMMEDFYTRVIGFERTDGGMTGQGVIMTFMTLDPSEHHQVFLVEGKPDEELPSNKIIPNGPPVLHHLSFRVDSLSDLQTMYRRLKSESERDIWTVTHGVCWAMYSKDPEGNAIEFFADTPWYVHQPYLKPMDFNISEDELFSETEELIRNESGFQPLEEFYGDLKQRVPEKQNA
;
A
#
# COMPACT_ATOMS: atom_id res chain seq x y z
N MET A 1 -23.68 3.00 -34.95
CA MET A 1 -22.91 2.75 -33.72
C MET A 1 -23.35 1.41 -33.15
N PRO A 2 -22.44 0.48 -32.82
CA PRO A 2 -22.85 -0.78 -32.19
C PRO A 2 -23.47 -0.48 -30.82
N LYS A 3 -24.67 -1.01 -30.57
CA LYS A 3 -25.32 -0.93 -29.25
C LYS A 3 -24.42 -1.64 -28.24
N LYS A 4 -24.01 -0.95 -27.17
CA LYS A 4 -23.40 -1.61 -26.01
C LYS A 4 -24.37 -2.69 -25.53
N PRO A 5 -23.91 -3.93 -25.29
CA PRO A 5 -24.76 -4.99 -24.77
C PRO A 5 -25.43 -4.53 -23.47
N SER A 6 -26.65 -5.00 -23.21
CA SER A 6 -27.35 -4.72 -21.95
C SER A 6 -26.44 -5.13 -20.81
N VAL A 7 -26.31 -4.27 -19.80
CA VAL A 7 -25.49 -4.57 -18.63
C VAL A 7 -26.12 -5.75 -17.91
N ASP A 8 -25.50 -6.92 -18.04
CA ASP A 8 -25.84 -8.11 -17.26
C ASP A 8 -25.76 -7.81 -15.76
N LYS A 9 -26.37 -8.68 -14.94
CA LYS A 9 -26.30 -8.63 -13.46
C LYS A 9 -24.89 -8.25 -12.99
N LYS A 10 -24.79 -7.20 -12.16
CA LYS A 10 -23.50 -6.75 -11.59
C LYS A 10 -22.80 -7.91 -10.89
N ILE A 11 -21.64 -8.32 -11.42
CA ILE A 11 -20.77 -9.33 -10.82
C ILE A 11 -19.92 -8.66 -9.73
N ASN A 12 -19.81 -9.29 -8.57
CA ASN A 12 -19.00 -8.79 -7.47
C ASN A 12 -17.54 -9.29 -7.62
N VAL A 13 -16.75 -8.60 -8.43
CA VAL A 13 -15.30 -8.84 -8.57
C VAL A 13 -14.56 -8.11 -7.46
N ARG A 14 -13.57 -8.77 -6.84
CA ARG A 14 -12.74 -8.21 -5.78
C ARG A 14 -11.27 -8.39 -6.10
N PHE A 15 -10.45 -7.44 -5.66
CA PHE A 15 -9.01 -7.63 -5.64
C PHE A 15 -8.66 -8.77 -4.68
N SER A 16 -7.66 -9.59 -5.02
CA SER A 16 -7.23 -10.72 -4.19
C SER A 16 -5.74 -10.62 -3.90
N HIS A 17 -4.89 -10.57 -4.93
CA HIS A 17 -3.45 -10.57 -4.74
C HIS A 17 -2.68 -9.87 -5.87
N LEU A 18 -1.41 -9.55 -5.61
CA LEU A 18 -0.42 -9.12 -6.59
C LEU A 18 0.80 -10.06 -6.58
N GLY A 19 1.35 -10.33 -7.76
CA GLY A 19 2.65 -10.98 -7.91
C GLY A 19 3.76 -9.99 -8.21
N LEU A 20 4.91 -10.13 -7.55
CA LEU A 20 6.14 -9.43 -7.87
C LEU A 20 7.12 -10.38 -8.54
N VAL A 21 7.65 -9.98 -9.69
CA VAL A 21 8.80 -10.66 -10.30
C VAL A 21 10.06 -10.10 -9.65
N VAL A 22 10.89 -10.97 -9.08
CA VAL A 22 12.06 -10.60 -8.28
C VAL A 22 13.34 -11.24 -8.82
N SER A 23 14.48 -10.59 -8.53
CA SER A 23 15.83 -11.07 -8.85
C SER A 23 16.37 -11.96 -7.74
N ASP A 24 16.16 -11.59 -6.47
CA ASP A 24 16.58 -12.36 -5.29
C ASP A 24 15.37 -12.67 -4.41
N ILE A 25 14.84 -13.88 -4.58
CA ILE A 25 13.60 -14.29 -3.90
C ILE A 25 13.80 -14.48 -2.39
N GLU A 26 14.98 -14.91 -1.95
CA GLU A 26 15.26 -15.14 -0.53
C GLU A 26 15.40 -13.80 0.21
N MET A 27 16.11 -12.83 -0.36
CA MET A 27 16.23 -11.47 0.19
C MET A 27 14.86 -10.78 0.28
N MET A 28 14.05 -10.93 -0.77
CA MET A 28 12.72 -10.33 -0.81
C MET A 28 11.78 -11.00 0.19
N GLU A 29 11.78 -12.33 0.28
CA GLU A 29 11.00 -13.07 1.27
C GLU A 29 11.39 -12.69 2.71
N ASP A 30 12.68 -12.61 3.05
CA ASP A 30 13.12 -12.15 4.39
C ASP A 30 12.56 -10.76 4.70
N PHE A 31 12.65 -9.82 3.76
CA PHE A 31 12.14 -8.48 4.00
C PHE A 31 10.63 -8.44 4.23
N TYR A 32 9.84 -9.07 3.35
CA TYR A 32 8.38 -9.07 3.49
C TYR A 32 7.94 -9.79 4.77
N THR A 33 8.59 -10.89 5.15
CA THR A 33 8.23 -11.65 6.35
C THR A 33 8.72 -10.98 7.64
N ARG A 34 10.03 -10.71 7.77
CA ARG A 34 10.64 -10.22 9.00
C ARG A 34 10.35 -8.74 9.27
N VAL A 35 10.38 -7.90 8.23
CA VAL A 35 10.25 -6.45 8.40
C VAL A 35 8.79 -6.03 8.36
N ILE A 36 8.06 -6.43 7.30
CA ILE A 36 6.66 -6.05 7.13
C ILE A 36 5.74 -6.91 8.01
N GLY A 37 6.08 -8.17 8.25
CA GLY A 37 5.30 -9.09 9.09
C GLY A 37 4.39 -10.03 8.30
N PHE A 38 4.64 -10.24 7.01
CA PHE A 38 3.91 -11.24 6.23
C PHE A 38 4.16 -12.64 6.77
N GLU A 39 3.12 -13.47 6.79
CA GLU A 39 3.26 -14.90 7.05
C GLU A 39 3.38 -15.64 5.71
N ARG A 40 4.40 -16.49 5.57
CA ARG A 40 4.51 -17.38 4.41
C ARG A 40 3.46 -18.50 4.54
N THR A 41 2.64 -18.64 3.51
CA THR A 41 1.58 -19.66 3.48
C THR A 41 1.96 -20.87 2.64
N ASP A 42 2.68 -20.67 1.54
CA ASP A 42 3.14 -21.76 0.66
C ASP A 42 4.35 -21.30 -0.17
N GLY A 43 4.97 -22.21 -0.91
CA GLY A 43 5.96 -21.90 -1.93
C GLY A 43 6.75 -23.12 -2.39
N GLY A 44 7.47 -22.97 -3.50
CA GLY A 44 8.28 -24.03 -4.06
C GLY A 44 8.62 -23.81 -5.53
N MET A 45 9.35 -24.76 -6.09
CA MET A 45 9.72 -24.75 -7.49
C MET A 45 8.60 -25.36 -8.34
N THR A 46 8.14 -24.60 -9.32
CA THR A 46 7.18 -25.04 -10.34
C THR A 46 7.77 -26.13 -11.24
N GLY A 47 6.93 -26.81 -12.02
CA GLY A 47 7.38 -27.79 -13.01
C GLY A 47 8.26 -27.20 -14.13
N GLN A 48 8.32 -25.87 -14.24
CA GLN A 48 9.17 -25.14 -15.19
C GLN A 48 10.52 -24.72 -14.59
N GLY A 49 10.79 -25.06 -13.33
CA GLY A 49 12.02 -24.68 -12.65
C GLY A 49 12.02 -23.24 -12.13
N VAL A 50 10.84 -22.65 -11.88
CA VAL A 50 10.67 -21.29 -11.33
C VAL A 50 10.18 -21.38 -9.89
N ILE A 51 10.88 -20.75 -8.95
CA ILE A 51 10.54 -20.64 -7.53
C ILE A 51 9.49 -19.55 -7.32
N MET A 52 8.50 -19.87 -6.48
CA MET A 52 7.47 -18.95 -6.04
C MET A 52 7.31 -19.02 -4.51
N THR A 53 7.04 -17.87 -3.88
CA THR A 53 6.70 -17.77 -2.44
C THR A 53 5.38 -17.03 -2.30
N PHE A 54 4.44 -17.58 -1.52
CA PHE A 54 3.11 -17.02 -1.29
C PHE A 54 2.99 -16.53 0.16
N MET A 55 2.46 -15.32 0.35
CA MET A 55 2.45 -14.67 1.66
C MET A 55 1.14 -13.91 1.92
N THR A 56 0.72 -13.84 3.18
CA THR A 56 -0.48 -13.09 3.60
C THR A 56 -0.26 -12.27 4.88
N LEU A 57 -1.00 -11.17 5.01
CA LEU A 57 -1.23 -10.46 6.28
C LEU A 57 -2.67 -10.69 6.80
N ASP A 58 -3.51 -11.38 6.02
CA ASP A 58 -4.92 -11.64 6.33
C ASP A 58 -5.12 -13.16 6.51
N PRO A 59 -5.58 -13.63 7.69
CA PRO A 59 -5.80 -15.06 7.94
C PRO A 59 -6.97 -15.65 7.13
N SER A 60 -7.80 -14.81 6.49
CA SER A 60 -8.90 -15.23 5.62
C SER A 60 -8.53 -15.35 4.14
N GLU A 61 -7.31 -14.97 3.77
CA GLU A 61 -6.81 -15.04 2.40
C GLU A 61 -5.56 -15.92 2.34
N HIS A 62 -5.48 -16.84 1.38
CA HIS A 62 -4.30 -17.70 1.23
C HIS A 62 -3.04 -16.88 0.94
N HIS A 63 -3.15 -15.83 0.14
CA HIS A 63 -2.06 -14.91 -0.15
C HIS A 63 -2.60 -13.58 -0.66
N GLN A 64 -1.89 -12.50 -0.35
CA GLN A 64 -2.14 -11.16 -0.87
C GLN A 64 -0.96 -10.66 -1.72
N VAL A 65 0.26 -11.11 -1.39
CA VAL A 65 1.48 -10.86 -2.17
C VAL A 65 2.17 -12.19 -2.41
N PHE A 66 2.60 -12.43 -3.63
CA PHE A 66 3.50 -13.55 -3.94
C PHE A 66 4.71 -13.07 -4.72
N LEU A 67 5.82 -13.77 -4.54
CA LEU A 67 7.09 -13.53 -5.24
C LEU A 67 7.27 -14.63 -6.28
N VAL A 68 7.79 -14.26 -7.44
CA VAL A 68 8.20 -15.20 -8.49
C VAL A 68 9.58 -14.78 -9.01
N GLU A 69 10.51 -15.73 -9.09
CA GLU A 69 11.84 -15.42 -9.61
C GLU A 69 11.83 -15.17 -11.13
N GLY A 70 12.90 -14.55 -11.64
CA GLY A 70 13.11 -14.34 -13.07
C GLY A 70 12.99 -12.90 -13.53
N LYS A 71 13.22 -11.93 -12.64
CA LYS A 71 13.32 -10.51 -13.03
C LYS A 71 14.54 -10.31 -13.94
N PRO A 72 14.39 -9.73 -15.14
CA PRO A 72 15.52 -9.46 -16.02
C PRO A 72 16.54 -8.51 -15.36
N ASP A 73 17.81 -8.69 -15.68
CA ASP A 73 18.90 -7.80 -15.21
C ASP A 73 18.85 -6.39 -15.86
N GLU A 74 18.06 -6.22 -16.92
CA GLU A 74 17.90 -4.93 -17.60
C GLU A 74 17.02 -3.98 -16.79
N GLU A 75 17.53 -2.77 -16.53
CA GLU A 75 16.73 -1.72 -15.92
C GLU A 75 15.58 -1.30 -16.84
N LEU A 76 14.37 -1.25 -16.27
CA LEU A 76 13.21 -0.71 -16.96
C LEU A 76 13.39 0.81 -17.14
N PRO A 77 12.93 1.38 -18.27
CA PRO A 77 12.98 2.84 -18.47
C PRO A 77 12.20 3.55 -17.38
N SER A 78 12.61 4.74 -16.98
CA SER A 78 11.88 5.52 -15.98
C SER A 78 10.51 6.03 -16.48
N ASN A 79 9.64 6.39 -15.55
CA ASN A 79 8.36 7.02 -15.87
C ASN A 79 8.56 8.32 -16.66
N LYS A 80 7.82 8.49 -17.77
CA LYS A 80 7.98 9.62 -18.70
C LYS A 80 7.42 10.95 -18.19
N ILE A 81 6.56 10.91 -17.18
CA ILE A 81 5.87 12.08 -16.62
C ILE A 81 6.43 12.41 -15.24
N ILE A 82 6.72 11.40 -14.42
CA ILE A 82 7.26 11.55 -13.07
C ILE A 82 8.76 11.23 -13.12
N PRO A 83 9.65 12.23 -13.03
CA PRO A 83 11.09 11.98 -13.02
C PRO A 83 11.48 10.99 -11.93
N ASN A 84 12.27 9.98 -12.28
CA ASN A 84 12.68 8.88 -11.39
C ASN A 84 11.53 8.05 -10.79
N GLY A 85 10.29 8.22 -11.28
CA GLY A 85 9.15 7.40 -10.90
C GLY A 85 9.24 6.00 -11.50
N PRO A 86 8.66 4.99 -10.83
CA PRO A 86 8.67 3.63 -11.34
C PRO A 86 7.79 3.51 -12.62
N PRO A 87 8.19 2.67 -13.60
CA PRO A 87 7.51 2.59 -14.88
C PRO A 87 6.27 1.70 -14.91
N VAL A 88 6.13 0.77 -13.97
CA VAL A 88 5.09 -0.27 -14.00
C VAL A 88 4.23 -0.20 -12.74
N LEU A 89 4.83 -0.47 -11.59
CA LEU A 89 4.16 -0.46 -10.29
C LEU A 89 4.47 0.85 -9.58
N HIS A 90 3.44 1.66 -9.27
CA HIS A 90 3.67 2.91 -8.55
C HIS A 90 4.08 2.67 -7.09
N HIS A 91 3.31 1.87 -6.34
CA HIS A 91 3.71 1.33 -5.04
C HIS A 91 2.77 0.17 -4.63
N LEU A 92 3.20 -0.62 -3.64
CA LEU A 92 2.33 -1.46 -2.82
C LEU A 92 1.96 -0.72 -1.55
N SER A 93 0.68 -0.70 -1.18
CA SER A 93 0.19 0.07 -0.02
C SER A 93 -0.38 -0.84 1.06
N PHE A 94 0.07 -0.61 2.30
CA PHE A 94 -0.30 -1.38 3.48
C PHE A 94 -0.94 -0.46 4.53
N ARG A 95 -2.17 -0.78 4.92
CA ARG A 95 -2.84 -0.09 6.01
C ARG A 95 -2.36 -0.66 7.34
N VAL A 96 -2.07 0.22 8.29
CA VAL A 96 -1.86 -0.13 9.70
C VAL A 96 -3.02 0.40 10.55
N ASP A 97 -3.19 -0.16 11.75
CA ASP A 97 -4.38 0.09 12.57
C ASP A 97 -4.44 1.49 13.19
N SER A 98 -3.29 2.12 13.43
CA SER A 98 -3.20 3.40 14.12
C SER A 98 -2.01 4.26 13.70
N LEU A 99 -2.06 5.55 14.06
CA LEU A 99 -0.92 6.46 13.91
C LEU A 99 0.30 5.98 14.72
N SER A 100 0.07 5.43 15.90
CA SER A 100 1.11 4.81 16.74
C SER A 100 1.81 3.63 16.04
N ASP A 101 1.04 2.75 15.41
CA ASP A 101 1.58 1.62 14.65
C ASP A 101 2.36 2.11 13.43
N LEU A 102 1.90 3.17 12.77
CA LEU A 102 2.60 3.80 11.65
C LEU A 102 3.95 4.36 12.09
N GLN A 103 4.02 5.09 13.21
CA GLN A 103 5.27 5.58 13.78
C GLN A 103 6.19 4.44 14.23
N THR A 104 5.63 3.33 14.69
CA THR A 104 6.39 2.13 15.05
C THR A 104 7.00 1.46 13.82
N MET A 105 6.24 1.33 12.73
CA MET A 105 6.75 0.83 11.46
C MET A 105 7.82 1.77 10.86
N TYR A 106 7.63 3.10 10.99
CA TYR A 106 8.63 4.09 10.58
C TYR A 106 9.97 3.85 11.29
N ARG A 107 9.97 3.68 12.61
CA ARG A 107 11.17 3.36 13.39
C ARG A 107 11.78 2.03 13.00
N ARG A 108 10.95 1.01 12.75
CA ARG A 108 11.41 -0.32 12.29
C ARG A 108 12.16 -0.21 10.95
N LEU A 109 11.57 0.42 9.94
CA LEU A 109 12.19 0.59 8.63
C LEU A 109 13.51 1.36 8.72
N LYS A 110 13.54 2.44 9.51
CA LYS A 110 14.75 3.25 9.75
C LYS A 110 15.87 2.44 10.41
N SER A 111 15.54 1.43 11.20
CA SER A 111 16.54 0.57 11.86
C SER A 111 17.09 -0.55 10.97
N GLU A 112 16.37 -0.94 9.93
CA GLU A 112 16.79 -2.05 9.04
C GLU A 112 17.79 -1.63 7.97
N SER A 113 17.80 -0.35 7.57
CA SER A 113 18.65 0.14 6.49
C SER A 113 18.65 1.66 6.41
N GLU A 114 19.66 2.22 5.75
CA GLU A 114 19.79 3.65 5.40
C GLU A 114 18.82 4.07 4.26
N ARG A 115 17.67 3.39 4.11
CA ARG A 115 16.71 3.69 3.05
C ARG A 115 16.04 5.03 3.30
N ASP A 116 15.78 5.76 2.23
CA ASP A 116 14.96 6.97 2.29
C ASP A 116 13.53 6.60 2.69
N ILE A 117 12.99 7.33 3.66
CA ILE A 117 11.59 7.24 4.08
C ILE A 117 10.98 8.63 3.97
N TRP A 118 9.97 8.76 3.12
CA TRP A 118 9.24 10.01 2.92
C TRP A 118 7.91 9.96 3.67
N THR A 119 7.78 10.81 4.69
CA THR A 119 6.60 10.89 5.55
C THR A 119 5.73 12.07 5.15
N VAL A 120 4.43 11.81 4.95
CA VAL A 120 3.46 12.77 4.45
C VAL A 120 2.09 12.59 5.09
N THR A 121 1.19 13.55 4.84
CA THR A 121 -0.24 13.37 4.98
C THR A 121 -0.93 13.65 3.65
N HIS A 122 -1.91 12.82 3.32
CA HIS A 122 -2.88 13.07 2.26
C HIS A 122 -4.16 13.72 2.83
N GLY A 123 -4.15 14.15 4.09
CA GLY A 123 -5.31 14.65 4.83
C GLY A 123 -6.29 13.53 5.21
N VAL A 124 -6.56 12.59 4.30
CA VAL A 124 -7.34 11.37 4.54
C VAL A 124 -6.56 10.28 5.28
N CYS A 125 -5.23 10.30 5.18
CA CYS A 125 -4.34 9.39 5.88
C CYS A 125 -3.00 10.07 6.20
N TRP A 126 -2.34 9.61 7.25
CA TRP A 126 -0.90 9.74 7.41
C TRP A 126 -0.25 8.60 6.65
N ALA A 127 0.79 8.90 5.87
CA ALA A 127 1.46 7.90 5.06
C ALA A 127 2.98 8.06 5.13
N MET A 128 3.67 6.95 4.91
CA MET A 128 5.09 6.97 4.62
C MET A 128 5.39 6.10 3.40
N TYR A 129 6.31 6.57 2.58
CA TYR A 129 6.81 5.87 1.40
C TYR A 129 8.26 5.48 1.61
N SER A 130 8.61 4.25 1.24
CA SER A 130 9.99 3.79 1.13
C SER A 130 10.11 2.80 -0.02
N LYS A 131 11.18 2.02 -0.05
CA LYS A 131 11.42 0.98 -1.06
C LYS A 131 11.73 -0.35 -0.39
N ASP A 132 11.27 -1.43 -1.00
CA ASP A 132 11.74 -2.77 -0.66
C ASP A 132 13.20 -3.00 -1.14
N PRO A 133 13.83 -4.15 -0.82
CA PRO A 133 15.22 -4.45 -1.20
C PRO A 133 15.54 -4.28 -2.68
N GLU A 134 14.58 -4.52 -3.56
CA GLU A 134 14.74 -4.40 -5.02
C GLU A 134 14.25 -3.07 -5.59
N GLY A 135 13.91 -2.11 -4.73
CA GLY A 135 13.56 -0.77 -5.14
C GLY A 135 12.09 -0.57 -5.50
N ASN A 136 11.21 -1.57 -5.32
CA ASN A 136 9.78 -1.34 -5.50
C ASN A 136 9.29 -0.40 -4.40
N ALA A 137 8.53 0.61 -4.77
CA ALA A 137 7.99 1.53 -3.79
C ALA A 137 6.93 0.81 -2.93
N ILE A 138 7.00 1.06 -1.63
CA ILE A 138 6.04 0.57 -0.65
C ILE A 138 5.52 1.75 0.16
N GLU A 139 4.25 1.69 0.52
CA GLU A 139 3.54 2.66 1.33
C GLU A 139 2.99 1.98 2.58
N PHE A 140 3.13 2.65 3.72
CA PHE A 140 2.37 2.34 4.92
C PHE A 140 1.53 3.54 5.27
N PHE A 141 0.26 3.33 5.64
CA PHE A 141 -0.61 4.42 6.03
C PHE A 141 -1.58 4.06 7.15
N ALA A 142 -1.94 5.07 7.93
CA ALA A 142 -3.02 5.03 8.89
C ALA A 142 -4.06 6.08 8.50
N ASP A 143 -5.34 5.71 8.53
CA ASP A 143 -6.43 6.65 8.24
C ASP A 143 -6.44 7.79 9.29
N THR A 144 -6.70 9.02 8.85
CA THR A 144 -7.05 10.09 9.79
C THR A 144 -8.56 10.05 10.06
N PRO A 145 -9.07 10.74 11.09
CA PRO A 145 -10.52 10.90 11.29
C PRO A 145 -11.21 11.78 10.23
N TRP A 146 -10.46 12.37 9.30
CA TRP A 146 -10.95 13.42 8.41
C TRP A 146 -10.79 13.02 6.95
N TYR A 147 -11.56 13.66 6.09
CA TYR A 147 -11.42 13.58 4.64
C TYR A 147 -11.24 15.00 4.10
N VAL A 148 -10.38 15.13 3.08
CA VAL A 148 -10.25 16.32 2.23
C VAL A 148 -10.15 15.89 0.77
N HIS A 149 -10.46 16.80 -0.15
CA HIS A 149 -10.38 16.52 -1.58
C HIS A 149 -8.95 16.17 -2.02
N GLN A 150 -8.84 15.10 -2.80
CA GLN A 150 -7.59 14.69 -3.45
C GLN A 150 -7.44 15.36 -4.83
N PRO A 151 -6.20 15.59 -5.32
CA PRO A 151 -4.93 15.26 -4.68
C PRO A 151 -4.54 16.26 -3.58
N TYR A 152 -4.19 15.74 -2.41
CA TYR A 152 -3.63 16.50 -1.30
C TYR A 152 -2.34 15.82 -0.84
N LEU A 153 -1.29 16.59 -0.58
CA LEU A 153 -0.03 16.05 -0.08
C LEU A 153 0.74 17.15 0.66
N LYS A 154 1.09 16.89 1.92
CA LYS A 154 2.00 17.72 2.70
C LYS A 154 3.01 16.84 3.46
N PRO A 155 4.28 17.28 3.58
CA PRO A 155 5.25 16.56 4.40
C PRO A 155 4.85 16.58 5.87
N MET A 156 5.19 15.52 6.60
CA MET A 156 4.96 15.41 8.05
C MET A 156 6.24 14.93 8.74
N ASP A 157 6.49 15.36 9.98
CA ASP A 157 7.56 14.80 10.81
C ASP A 157 7.00 13.66 11.66
N PHE A 158 7.52 12.43 11.50
CA PHE A 158 7.10 11.29 12.32
C PHE A 158 7.98 11.10 13.57
N ASN A 159 8.92 12.01 13.86
CA ASN A 159 9.76 11.95 15.06
C ASN A 159 9.16 12.70 16.26
N ILE A 160 8.06 13.43 16.08
CA ILE A 160 7.31 14.08 17.16
C ILE A 160 6.31 13.12 17.82
N SER A 161 5.68 13.58 18.90
CA SER A 161 4.68 12.77 19.62
C SER A 161 3.41 12.54 18.78
N GLU A 162 2.69 11.44 19.06
CA GLU A 162 1.43 11.11 18.37
C GLU A 162 0.39 12.23 18.50
N ASP A 163 0.21 12.78 19.72
CA ASP A 163 -0.74 13.87 20.00
C ASP A 163 -0.40 15.15 19.23
N GLU A 164 0.89 15.49 19.13
CA GLU A 164 1.37 16.65 18.38
C GLU A 164 1.15 16.45 16.89
N LEU A 165 1.54 15.29 16.35
CA LEU A 165 1.33 14.95 14.94
C LEU A 165 -0.15 14.98 14.53
N PHE A 166 -1.02 14.44 15.40
CA PHE A 166 -2.47 14.47 15.22
C PHE A 166 -2.99 15.92 15.17
N SER A 167 -2.60 16.74 16.15
CA SER A 167 -3.05 18.13 16.28
C SER A 167 -2.58 19.00 15.11
N GLU A 168 -1.30 18.87 14.72
CA GLU A 168 -0.74 19.57 13.56
C GLU A 168 -1.48 19.21 12.27
N THR A 169 -1.83 17.93 12.12
CA THR A 169 -2.56 17.46 10.95
C THR A 169 -3.95 18.06 10.89
N GLU A 170 -4.70 18.06 12.00
CA GLU A 170 -6.04 18.65 12.03
C GLU A 170 -5.99 20.15 11.70
N GLU A 171 -5.08 20.89 12.32
CA GLU A 171 -4.92 22.33 12.06
C GLU A 171 -4.60 22.61 10.60
N LEU A 172 -3.71 21.80 10.01
CA LEU A 172 -3.28 21.89 8.62
C LEU A 172 -4.44 21.69 7.64
N ILE A 173 -5.36 20.77 7.92
CA ILE A 173 -6.38 20.34 6.94
C ILE A 173 -7.78 20.90 7.21
N ARG A 174 -8.07 21.47 8.40
CA ARG A 174 -9.41 21.92 8.79
C ARG A 174 -10.05 22.92 7.81
N ASN A 175 -9.23 23.72 7.15
CA ASN A 175 -9.70 24.75 6.21
C ASN A 175 -9.57 24.32 4.74
N GLU A 176 -9.18 23.07 4.48
CA GLU A 176 -9.02 22.54 3.13
C GLU A 176 -10.36 22.17 2.50
N SER A 177 -10.38 22.14 1.16
CA SER A 177 -11.58 21.83 0.40
C SER A 177 -12.07 20.40 0.69
N GLY A 178 -13.36 20.28 1.00
CA GLY A 178 -14.00 18.99 1.27
C GLY A 178 -13.75 18.44 2.67
N PHE A 179 -13.21 19.26 3.60
CA PHE A 179 -13.05 18.86 5.00
C PHE A 179 -14.37 18.35 5.60
N GLN A 180 -14.40 17.07 5.95
CA GLN A 180 -15.52 16.39 6.61
C GLN A 180 -15.00 15.19 7.41
N PRO A 181 -15.79 14.60 8.34
CA PRO A 181 -15.43 13.33 8.97
C PRO A 181 -15.26 12.21 7.92
N LEU A 182 -14.22 11.39 8.07
CA LEU A 182 -13.93 10.30 7.12
C LEU A 182 -15.09 9.30 6.99
N GLU A 183 -15.81 9.07 8.08
CA GLU A 183 -16.99 8.18 8.10
C GLU A 183 -18.10 8.64 7.15
N GLU A 184 -18.29 9.95 6.98
CA GLU A 184 -19.31 10.50 6.06
C GLU A 184 -18.95 10.16 4.61
N PHE A 185 -17.68 10.32 4.23
CA PHE A 185 -17.19 9.92 2.91
C PHE A 185 -17.40 8.42 2.64
N TYR A 186 -17.07 7.55 3.61
CA TYR A 186 -17.26 6.11 3.44
C TYR A 186 -18.74 5.71 3.42
N GLY A 187 -19.60 6.41 4.16
CA GLY A 187 -21.06 6.24 4.10
C GLY A 187 -21.60 6.37 2.68
N ASP A 188 -21.16 7.41 1.96
CA ASP A 188 -21.54 7.64 0.56
C ASP A 188 -20.93 6.62 -0.41
N LEU A 189 -19.74 6.11 -0.10
CA LEU A 189 -19.08 5.09 -0.93
C LEU A 189 -19.77 3.72 -0.83
N LYS A 190 -20.19 3.31 0.37
CA LYS A 190 -20.89 2.04 0.62
C LYS A 190 -22.20 1.91 -0.15
N GLN A 191 -22.88 3.02 -0.45
CA GLN A 191 -24.09 3.02 -1.28
C GLN A 191 -23.81 2.60 -2.73
N ARG A 192 -22.57 2.79 -3.22
CA ARG A 192 -22.15 2.54 -4.61
C ARG A 192 -21.34 1.25 -4.75
N VAL A 193 -20.60 0.88 -3.71
CA VAL A 193 -19.72 -0.29 -3.64
C VAL A 193 -20.20 -1.23 -2.53
N PRO A 194 -20.84 -2.36 -2.88
CA PRO A 194 -21.33 -3.32 -1.89
C PRO A 194 -20.19 -3.93 -1.06
N GLU A 195 -20.40 -4.07 0.25
CA GLU A 195 -19.46 -4.72 1.16
C GLU A 195 -19.25 -6.22 0.86
N LYS A 196 -18.16 -6.80 1.38
CA LYS A 196 -17.94 -8.26 1.40
C LYS A 196 -19.03 -8.88 2.27
N GLN A 197 -20.03 -9.51 1.65
CA GLN A 197 -20.96 -10.37 2.39
C GLN A 197 -20.17 -11.55 2.93
N ASN A 198 -20.12 -11.69 4.25
CA ASN A 198 -19.60 -12.90 4.88
C ASN A 198 -20.58 -14.04 4.57
N ALA A 199 -20.04 -15.15 4.04
CA ALA A 199 -20.77 -16.40 3.87
C ALA A 199 -20.76 -17.18 5.19
#